data_AF-A0A256XCU7-F1
#
_entry.id   AF-A0A256XCU7-F1
#
_cell.length_a   1.000
_cell.length_b   1.000
_cell.length_c   1.000
_cell.angle_alpha   90.00
_cell.angle_beta   90.00
_cell.angle_gamma   90.00
#
_symmetry.space_group_name_H-M   'P 1'
#
loop_
_entity.id
_entity.type
_entity.pdbx_description
1 polymer ?
#
loop_
_entity_poly.entity_id
_entity_poly.type
_entity_poly.pdbx_seq_one_letter_code
_entity_poly.pdbx_strand_id
1 'polypeptide(L)'
;MAKAALKAGVHMINDINGLRTKGMANLLAEYNVPVVLMHMQGTPENMQVNPSYDSVVDELYRFFADRVEYALDAGIKKENIILDPLYRFIA
;
A
#
# COMPACT_ATOMS: atom_id res chain seq x y z
N MET A 1 10.52 6.86 9.50
CA MET A 1 9.61 8.02 9.41
C MET A 1 8.21 7.71 9.92
N ALA A 2 7.53 6.64 9.47
CA ALA A 2 6.17 6.28 9.92
C ALA A 2 5.98 6.29 11.44
N LYS A 3 6.86 5.61 12.21
CA LYS A 3 6.79 5.60 13.69
C LYS A 3 6.82 6.99 14.32
N ALA A 4 7.64 7.91 13.77
CA ALA A 4 7.72 9.28 14.27
C ALA A 4 6.46 10.07 13.93
N ALA A 5 5.92 9.90 12.72
CA ALA A 5 4.67 10.54 12.29
C ALA A 5 3.47 10.07 13.13
N LEU A 6 3.37 8.77 13.41
CA LEU A 6 2.33 8.20 14.27
C LEU A 6 2.42 8.75 15.69
N LYS A 7 3.64 8.85 16.25
CA LYS A 7 3.85 9.51 17.55
C LYS A 7 3.49 11.00 17.56
N ALA A 8 3.57 11.67 16.41
CA ALA A 8 3.18 13.06 16.25
C ALA A 8 1.66 13.25 16.03
N GLY A 9 0.86 12.17 16.04
CA GLY A 9 -0.60 12.23 15.93
C GLY A 9 -1.14 12.12 14.51
N VAL A 10 -0.38 11.59 13.55
CA VAL A 10 -0.93 11.24 12.24
C VAL A 10 -1.91 10.07 12.39
N HIS A 11 -3.10 10.23 11.79
CA HIS A 11 -4.21 9.28 11.93
C HIS A 11 -4.29 8.24 10.80
N MET A 12 -3.47 8.34 9.76
CA MET A 12 -3.49 7.43 8.60
C MET A 12 -2.13 7.46 7.89
N ILE A 13 -1.70 6.31 7.36
CA ILE A 13 -0.49 6.22 6.53
C ILE A 13 -0.88 5.92 5.09
N ASN A 14 -0.37 6.73 4.16
CA ASN A 14 -0.42 6.41 2.74
C ASN A 14 0.89 5.74 2.33
N ASP A 15 0.87 4.44 2.02
CA ASP A 15 2.07 3.65 1.72
C ASP A 15 2.18 3.32 0.23
N ILE A 16 2.97 4.12 -0.48
CA ILE A 16 3.33 3.94 -1.89
C ILE A 16 3.96 2.56 -2.16
N ASN A 17 4.59 1.95 -1.15
CA ASN A 17 5.21 0.63 -1.29
C ASN A 17 4.24 -0.53 -1.05
N GLY A 18 2.98 -0.27 -0.69
CA GLY A 18 1.97 -1.30 -0.43
C GLY A 18 2.41 -2.33 0.62
N LEU A 19 2.99 -1.89 1.74
CA LEU A 19 3.50 -2.73 2.84
C LEU A 19 4.67 -3.66 2.47
N ARG A 20 5.36 -3.42 1.35
CA ARG A 20 6.62 -4.13 1.03
C ARG A 20 7.77 -3.76 1.98
N THR A 21 7.66 -2.67 2.72
CA THR A 21 8.66 -2.26 3.73
C THR A 21 8.58 -3.17 4.97
N LYS A 22 9.69 -3.86 5.29
CA LYS A 22 9.78 -4.77 6.44
C LYS A 22 9.36 -4.08 7.74
N GLY A 23 8.47 -4.72 8.49
CA GLY A 23 8.00 -4.25 9.80
C GLY A 23 6.95 -3.13 9.75
N MET A 24 6.62 -2.59 8.57
CA MET A 24 5.57 -1.57 8.45
C MET A 24 4.21 -2.11 8.89
N ALA A 25 3.83 -3.30 8.42
CA ALA A 25 2.53 -3.88 8.76
C ALA A 25 2.33 -4.06 10.28
N ASN A 26 3.33 -4.62 10.95
CA ASN A 26 3.31 -4.80 12.41
C ASN A 26 3.21 -3.45 13.16
N LEU A 27 3.92 -2.43 12.68
CA LEU A 27 3.84 -1.08 13.26
C LEU A 27 2.43 -0.49 13.11
N LEU A 28 1.80 -0.63 11.94
CA LEU A 28 0.45 -0.09 11.72
C LEU A 28 -0.62 -0.87 12.50
N ALA A 29 -0.43 -2.18 12.68
CA ALA A 29 -1.28 -3.00 13.54
C ALA A 29 -1.20 -2.53 15.01
N GLU A 30 0.00 -2.24 15.53
CA GLU A 30 0.21 -1.74 16.89
C GLU A 30 -0.51 -0.39 17.13
N TYR A 31 -0.42 0.52 16.17
CA TYR A 31 -1.03 1.85 16.27
C TYR A 31 -2.52 1.86 15.90
N ASN A 32 -3.05 0.79 15.31
CA ASN A 32 -4.44 0.63 14.90
C ASN A 32 -4.96 1.82 14.06
N VAL A 33 -4.17 2.28 13.09
CA VAL A 33 -4.54 3.34 12.15
C VAL A 33 -4.81 2.79 10.74
N PRO A 34 -5.66 3.46 9.93
CA PRO A 34 -5.82 3.13 8.53
C PRO A 34 -4.53 3.23 7.70
N VAL A 35 -4.45 2.38 6.68
CA VAL A 35 -3.39 2.37 5.67
C VAL A 35 -3.97 2.36 4.27
N VAL A 36 -3.43 3.21 3.40
CA VAL A 36 -3.66 3.14 1.96
C VAL A 36 -2.56 2.30 1.34
N LEU A 37 -2.96 1.17 0.73
CA LEU A 37 -2.09 0.30 -0.04
C LEU A 37 -2.11 0.78 -1.49
N MET A 38 -0.97 1.29 -1.95
CA MET A 38 -0.84 1.73 -3.33
C MET A 38 -0.17 0.65 -4.19
N HIS A 39 -0.68 0.48 -5.42
CA HIS A 39 0.00 -0.32 -6.44
C HIS A 39 0.98 0.54 -7.26
N MET A 40 2.17 0.00 -7.53
CA MET A 40 3.11 0.59 -8.49
C MET A 40 3.94 -0.50 -9.18
N GLN A 41 4.19 -0.32 -10.47
CA GLN A 41 5.22 -1.04 -11.22
C GLN A 41 6.55 -0.31 -11.11
N GLY A 42 7.65 -1.03 -10.86
CA GLY A 42 8.97 -0.43 -10.74
C GLY A 42 9.17 0.34 -9.42
N THR A 43 9.77 1.53 -9.51
CA THR A 43 10.07 2.45 -8.41
C THR A 43 9.38 3.79 -8.65
N PRO A 44 9.22 4.65 -7.62
CA PRO A 44 8.62 5.97 -7.79
C PRO A 44 9.25 6.80 -8.92
N GLU A 45 10.55 6.62 -9.16
CA GLU A 45 11.30 7.35 -10.19
C GLU A 45 11.03 6.85 -11.61
N ASN A 46 10.69 5.56 -11.78
CA ASN A 46 10.54 4.94 -13.11
C ASN A 46 9.15 4.35 -13.39
N MET A 47 8.21 4.37 -12.44
CA MET A 47 6.87 3.80 -12.57
C MET A 47 6.01 4.43 -13.68
N GLN A 48 6.45 5.55 -14.25
CA GLN A 48 5.81 6.24 -15.37
C GLN A 48 6.55 6.03 -16.71
N VAL A 49 7.70 5.35 -16.71
CA VAL A 49 8.50 5.13 -17.92
C VAL A 49 7.98 3.90 -18.64
N ASN A 50 7.08 4.12 -19.60
CA ASN A 50 6.48 3.07 -20.44
C ASN A 50 5.91 1.87 -19.65
N PRO A 51 5.02 2.10 -18.67
CA PRO A 51 4.42 1.00 -17.91
C PRO A 51 3.59 0.12 -18.85
N SER A 52 3.79 -1.19 -18.79
CA SER A 52 3.12 -2.16 -19.66
C SER A 52 2.46 -3.24 -18.83
N TYR A 53 1.21 -3.53 -19.16
CA TYR A 53 0.40 -4.54 -18.49
C TYR A 53 -0.20 -5.47 -19.54
N ASP A 54 -0.11 -6.78 -19.33
CA ASP A 54 -0.87 -7.75 -20.12
C ASP A 54 -2.37 -7.63 -19.79
N SER A 55 -2.68 -7.48 -18.49
CA SER A 55 -4.01 -7.20 -17.96
C SER A 55 -3.89 -6.40 -16.67
N VAL A 56 -4.22 -5.11 -16.74
CA VAL A 56 -4.17 -4.20 -15.58
C VAL A 56 -5.04 -4.73 -14.44
N VAL A 57 -6.24 -5.24 -14.77
CA VAL A 57 -7.19 -5.73 -13.76
C VAL A 57 -6.66 -6.96 -13.04
N ASP A 58 -6.08 -7.92 -13.77
CA ASP A 58 -5.54 -9.13 -13.16
C ASP A 58 -4.32 -8.84 -12.29
N GLU A 59 -3.46 -7.92 -12.72
CA GLU A 59 -2.31 -7.49 -11.94
C GLU A 59 -2.74 -6.81 -10.63
N LEU A 60 -3.64 -5.83 -10.72
CA LEU A 60 -4.18 -5.14 -9.55
C LEU A 60 -4.86 -6.12 -8.59
N TYR A 61 -5.66 -7.06 -9.11
CA TYR A 61 -6.33 -8.07 -8.29
C TYR A 61 -5.32 -8.94 -7.54
N ARG A 62 -4.33 -9.49 -8.25
CA ARG A 62 -3.30 -10.35 -7.64
C ARG A 62 -2.50 -9.60 -6.59
N PHE A 63 -2.07 -8.37 -6.91
CA PHE A 63 -1.33 -7.53 -5.97
C PHE A 63 -2.14 -7.24 -4.72
N PHE A 64 -3.38 -6.75 -4.86
CA PHE A 64 -4.17 -6.38 -3.70
C PHE A 64 -4.60 -7.58 -2.87
N ALA A 65 -4.93 -8.72 -3.48
CA ALA A 65 -5.24 -9.93 -2.73
C ALA A 65 -4.09 -10.33 -1.80
N ASP A 66 -2.87 -10.40 -2.34
CA ASP A 66 -1.65 -10.73 -1.60
C ASP A 66 -1.31 -9.68 -0.53
N ARG A 67 -1.44 -8.38 -0.84
CA ARG A 67 -1.15 -7.31 0.13
C ARG A 67 -2.20 -7.21 1.25
N VAL A 68 -3.47 -7.48 0.95
CA VAL A 68 -4.54 -7.54 1.95
C VAL A 68 -4.32 -8.72 2.89
N GLU A 69 -4.03 -9.91 2.37
CA GLU A 69 -3.73 -11.09 3.17
C GLU A 69 -2.55 -10.82 4.12
N TYR A 70 -1.45 -10.29 3.60
CA TYR A 70 -0.28 -9.90 4.40
C TYR A 70 -0.61 -8.88 5.51
N ALA A 71 -1.47 -7.90 5.23
CA ALA A 71 -1.91 -6.91 6.21
C ALA A 71 -2.76 -7.52 7.32
N LEU A 72 -3.70 -8.40 6.96
CA LEU A 72 -4.57 -9.09 7.90
C LEU A 72 -3.76 -10.04 8.81
N ASP A 73 -2.82 -10.78 8.25
CA ASP A 73 -1.92 -11.68 8.99
C ASP A 73 -1.04 -10.93 10.00
N ALA A 74 -0.67 -9.69 9.67
CA ALA A 74 0.05 -8.80 10.58
C ALA A 74 -0.83 -8.18 11.68
N GLY A 75 -2.15 -8.40 11.63
CA GLY A 75 -3.12 -7.90 12.61
C GLY A 75 -3.72 -6.53 12.27
N ILE A 76 -3.55 -6.02 11.04
CA ILE A 76 -4.27 -4.82 10.59
C ILE A 76 -5.74 -5.19 10.39
N LYS A 77 -6.65 -4.39 10.96
CA LYS A 77 -8.09 -4.62 10.81
C LYS A 77 -8.54 -4.38 9.38
N LYS A 78 -9.49 -5.18 8.89
CA LYS A 78 -9.99 -5.09 7.52
C LYS A 78 -10.53 -3.69 7.18
N GLU A 79 -11.23 -3.07 8.11
CA GLU A 79 -11.78 -1.70 7.98
C GLU A 79 -10.70 -0.61 7.91
N ASN A 80 -9.47 -0.92 8.28
CA ASN A 80 -8.32 -0.01 8.19
C ASN A 80 -7.57 -0.13 6.86
N ILE A 81 -7.95 -1.05 5.97
CA ILE A 81 -7.26 -1.26 4.69
C ILE A 81 -8.00 -0.53 3.58
N ILE A 82 -7.31 0.41 2.92
CA ILE A 82 -7.79 1.14 1.75
C ILE A 82 -6.93 0.74 0.56
N LEU A 83 -7.55 0.45 -0.58
CA LEU A 83 -6.82 0.07 -1.80
C LEU A 83 -6.79 1.26 -2.75
N ASP A 84 -5.60 1.63 -3.20
CA ASP A 84 -5.39 2.65 -4.22
C ASP A 84 -4.64 2.03 -5.42
N PRO A 85 -5.34 1.71 -6.53
CA PRO A 85 -4.73 1.12 -7.71
C PRO A 85 -3.70 2.02 -8.40
N LEU A 86 -3.59 3.30 -8.01
CA LEU A 86 -2.66 4.27 -8.57
C LEU A 86 -2.55 4.19 -10.10
N TYR A 87 -3.67 4.41 -10.76
CA TYR A 87 -3.70 4.54 -12.21
C TYR A 87 -3.76 6.03 -12.58
N ARG A 88 -2.63 6.61 -13.00
CA ARG A 88 -2.65 7.93 -13.66
C ARG A 88 -3.00 7.73 -15.13
N PHE A 89 -4.21 8.12 -15.53
CA PHE A 89 -4.48 8.46 -16.92
C PHE A 89 -3.68 9.73 -17.25
N ILE A 90 -2.59 9.59 -18.00
CA ILE A 90 -2.02 10.72 -18.72
C ILE A 90 -2.72 10.70 -20.08
N ALA A 91 -3.67 11.62 -20.27
CA ALA A 91 -4.15 12.01 -21.60
C ALA A 91 -3.15 13.00 -22.21
#